data_AF-A0A1Y2DGM2-F1
#
_entry.id   AF-A0A1Y2DGM2-F1
#
_cell.length_a   1.000
_cell.length_b   1.000
_cell.length_c   1.000
_cell.angle_alpha   90.00
_cell.angle_beta   90.00
_cell.angle_gamma   90.00
#
_symmetry.space_group_name_H-M   'P 1'
#
loop_
_entity.id
_entity.type
_entity.pdbx_description
1 polymer ?
#
loop_
_entity_poly.entity_id
_entity_poly.type
_entity_poly.pdbx_seq_one_letter_code
_entity_poly.pdbx_strand_id
1 'polypeptide(L)'
;PTWEAMRAHPDVVRAVSGGARLNAQPIKRSPPLLPDELTAFLTATLSSSPSHDDLLALTIAVVGFGALMRLGKLVEPVNEEDRDPRKYIKRSSVRLVGNVEFHFHLPYHKADKSWRGSEVVVVVVANNSIPSFNFVKLIRLFILSRDRVQPRNPYLFVRSDGTLPRRDWFLTRLRLFAPTVLGHGLRAGGATYLASIGTAPDFIK
;
A
#
# COMPACT_ATOMS: atom_id res chain seq x y z
N PRO A 1 29.93 -35.32 1.19
CA PRO A 1 28.92 -34.37 0.64
C PRO A 1 28.61 -33.27 1.66
N THR A 2 28.75 -32.00 1.27
CA THR A 2 28.37 -30.88 2.14
C THR A 2 26.84 -30.81 2.25
N TRP A 3 26.34 -30.35 3.39
CA TRP A 3 24.90 -30.23 3.66
C TRP A 3 24.17 -29.39 2.58
N GLU A 4 24.85 -28.40 2.02
CA GLU A 4 24.36 -27.53 0.94
C GLU A 4 24.13 -28.30 -0.36
N ALA A 5 25.06 -29.19 -0.73
CA ALA A 5 24.96 -30.02 -1.93
C ALA A 5 23.78 -31.01 -1.83
N MET A 6 23.48 -31.51 -0.63
CA MET A 6 22.34 -32.42 -0.41
C MET A 6 21.00 -31.69 -0.48
N ARG A 7 20.89 -30.45 0.00
CA ARG A 7 19.66 -29.64 -0.13
C ARG A 7 19.41 -29.12 -1.55
N ALA A 8 20.49 -28.83 -2.28
CA ALA A 8 20.40 -28.39 -3.67
C ALA A 8 20.07 -29.53 -4.66
N HIS A 9 20.09 -30.78 -4.20
CA HIS A 9 19.83 -31.94 -5.05
C HIS A 9 18.41 -31.87 -5.65
N PRO A 10 18.24 -32.05 -6.98
CA PRO A 10 16.96 -31.87 -7.67
C PRO A 10 15.81 -32.69 -7.07
N ASP A 11 16.10 -33.90 -6.59
CA ASP A 11 15.09 -34.78 -5.98
C ASP A 11 14.62 -34.30 -4.61
N VAL A 12 15.53 -33.73 -3.82
CA VAL A 12 15.19 -33.13 -2.52
C VAL A 12 14.34 -31.88 -2.73
N VAL A 13 14.70 -31.03 -3.70
CA VAL A 13 13.92 -29.84 -4.08
C VAL A 13 12.53 -30.22 -4.59
N ARG A 14 12.42 -31.26 -5.43
CA ARG A 14 11.13 -31.76 -5.94
C ARG A 14 10.27 -32.36 -4.82
N ALA A 15 10.85 -33.16 -3.93
CA ALA A 15 10.15 -33.76 -2.81
C ALA A 15 9.62 -32.69 -1.83
N VAL A 16 10.45 -31.69 -1.49
CA VAL A 16 10.05 -30.56 -0.62
C VAL A 16 8.96 -29.71 -1.30
N SER A 17 9.11 -29.42 -2.60
CA SER A 17 8.10 -28.65 -3.35
C SER A 17 6.77 -29.40 -3.50
N GLY A 18 6.82 -30.73 -3.71
CA GLY A 18 5.65 -31.59 -3.75
C GLY A 18 4.95 -31.68 -2.38
N GLY A 19 5.72 -31.88 -1.31
CA GLY A 19 5.21 -31.87 0.06
C GLY A 19 4.59 -30.53 0.47
N ALA A 20 5.17 -29.41 0.04
CA ALA A 20 4.61 -28.08 0.27
C ALA A 20 3.27 -27.86 -0.46
N ARG A 21 3.05 -28.49 -1.61
CA ARG A 21 1.79 -28.46 -2.35
C ARG A 21 0.73 -29.38 -1.75
N LEU A 22 1.12 -30.58 -1.32
CA LEU A 22 0.22 -31.56 -0.71
C LEU A 22 -0.27 -31.13 0.69
N ASN A 23 0.59 -30.44 1.44
CA ASN A 23 0.27 -29.89 2.77
C ASN A 23 -0.19 -28.42 2.69
N ALA A 24 -0.54 -27.93 1.50
CA ALA A 24 -1.02 -26.56 1.33
C ALA A 24 -2.37 -26.40 2.05
N GLN A 25 -2.32 -25.80 3.24
CA GLN A 25 -3.53 -25.41 3.95
C GLN A 25 -4.34 -24.43 3.11
N PRO A 26 -5.69 -24.46 3.18
CA PRO A 26 -6.53 -23.46 2.54
C PRO A 26 -6.03 -22.07 2.90
N ILE A 27 -5.60 -21.30 1.91
CA ILE A 27 -5.08 -19.95 2.16
C ILE A 27 -6.25 -19.13 2.71
N LYS A 28 -6.18 -18.74 3.98
CA LYS A 28 -7.11 -17.80 4.60
C LYS A 28 -6.94 -16.44 3.91
N ARG A 29 -7.73 -16.17 2.88
CA ARG A 29 -7.66 -14.92 2.12
C ARG A 29 -8.28 -13.80 2.96
N SER A 30 -7.55 -12.71 3.12
CA SER A 30 -8.16 -11.45 3.59
C SER A 30 -9.25 -11.06 2.60
N PRO A 31 -10.44 -10.67 3.05
CA PRO A 31 -11.42 -10.07 2.17
C PRO A 31 -10.84 -8.78 1.55
N PRO A 32 -11.23 -8.47 0.30
CA PRO A 32 -10.85 -7.23 -0.37
C PRO A 32 -11.53 -6.02 0.29
N LEU A 33 -10.87 -4.87 0.25
CA LEU A 33 -11.53 -3.60 0.54
C LEU A 33 -12.52 -3.29 -0.59
N LEU A 34 -13.78 -3.06 -0.26
CA LEU A 34 -14.82 -2.74 -1.24
C LEU A 34 -14.87 -1.24 -1.58
N PRO A 35 -15.26 -0.86 -2.81
CA PRO A 35 -15.47 0.54 -3.18
C PRO A 35 -16.43 1.30 -2.26
N ASP A 36 -17.47 0.62 -1.77
CA ASP A 36 -18.47 1.21 -0.87
C ASP A 36 -17.89 1.48 0.52
N GLU A 37 -17.05 0.58 1.04
CA GLU A 37 -16.34 0.78 2.31
C GLU A 37 -15.35 1.96 2.21
N LEU A 38 -14.65 2.09 1.08
CA LEU A 38 -13.76 3.22 0.80
C LEU A 38 -14.55 4.55 0.67
N THR A 39 -15.74 4.51 0.05
CA THR A 39 -16.65 5.65 -0.04
C THR A 39 -17.18 6.05 1.34
N ALA A 40 -17.56 5.09 2.18
CA ALA A 40 -18.01 5.36 3.54
C ALA A 40 -16.90 6.02 4.38
N PHE A 41 -15.66 5.52 4.28
CA PHE A 41 -14.51 6.10 4.97
C PHE A 41 -14.25 7.56 4.50
N LEU A 42 -14.30 7.81 3.19
CA LEU A 42 -14.16 9.16 2.64
C LEU A 42 -15.24 10.10 3.17
N THR A 43 -16.52 9.71 3.07
CA THR A 43 -17.65 10.55 3.46
C THR A 43 -17.56 10.92 4.94
N ALA A 44 -17.30 9.95 5.82
CA ALA A 44 -17.16 10.19 7.25
C ALA A 44 -15.99 11.15 7.57
N THR A 45 -14.85 10.96 6.89
CA THR A 45 -13.64 11.80 7.07
C THR A 45 -13.89 13.24 6.64
N LEU A 46 -14.51 13.46 5.48
CA LEU A 46 -14.71 14.81 4.94
C LEU A 46 -15.88 15.58 5.59
N SER A 47 -16.83 14.88 6.19
CA SER A 47 -17.99 15.51 6.83
C SER A 47 -17.66 16.23 8.14
N SER A 48 -16.49 15.97 8.74
CA SER A 48 -16.19 16.32 10.13
C SER A 48 -14.95 17.22 10.32
N SER A 49 -14.55 17.98 9.29
CA SER A 49 -13.29 18.76 9.30
C SER A 49 -12.07 17.89 9.66
N PRO A 50 -11.50 17.16 8.69
CA PRO A 50 -10.59 16.07 8.99
C PRO A 50 -9.28 16.53 9.64
N SER A 51 -8.82 15.78 10.64
CA SER A 51 -7.48 15.98 11.18
C SER A 51 -6.41 15.53 10.18
N HIS A 52 -5.16 15.90 10.43
CA HIS A 52 -4.03 15.41 9.63
C HIS A 52 -3.94 13.88 9.62
N ASP A 53 -4.14 13.25 10.78
CA ASP A 53 -4.09 11.80 10.94
C ASP A 53 -5.23 11.09 10.20
N ASP A 54 -6.41 11.71 10.10
CA ASP A 54 -7.53 11.18 9.32
C ASP A 54 -7.25 11.25 7.82
N LEU A 55 -6.73 12.39 7.35
CA LEU A 55 -6.28 12.56 5.96
C LEU A 55 -5.17 11.55 5.62
N LEU A 56 -4.22 11.32 6.53
CA LEU A 56 -3.16 10.33 6.37
C LEU A 56 -3.73 8.92 6.21
N ALA A 57 -4.62 8.51 7.11
CA ALA A 57 -5.22 7.17 7.08
C ALA A 57 -6.01 6.96 5.78
N LEU A 58 -6.85 7.92 5.40
CA LEU A 58 -7.62 7.82 4.16
C LEU A 58 -6.71 7.82 2.93
N THR A 59 -5.64 8.61 2.93
CA THR A 59 -4.64 8.63 1.84
C THR A 59 -3.93 7.28 1.71
N ILE A 60 -3.56 6.62 2.80
CA ILE A 60 -2.96 5.28 2.76
C ILE A 60 -3.94 4.27 2.15
N ALA A 61 -5.23 4.35 2.51
CA ALA A 61 -6.26 3.47 1.95
C ALA A 61 -6.40 3.67 0.43
N VAL A 62 -6.50 4.94 -0.01
CA VAL A 62 -6.62 5.31 -1.42
C VAL A 62 -5.38 4.94 -2.23
N VAL A 63 -4.17 5.16 -1.72
CA VAL A 63 -2.93 4.75 -2.40
C VAL A 63 -2.82 3.22 -2.44
N GLY A 64 -3.16 2.54 -1.35
CA GLY A 64 -3.23 1.08 -1.29
C GLY A 64 -4.16 0.48 -2.35
N PHE A 65 -5.33 1.10 -2.51
CA PHE A 65 -6.36 0.70 -3.45
C PHE A 65 -6.03 1.10 -4.89
N GLY A 66 -5.86 2.39 -5.17
CA GLY A 66 -5.71 2.93 -6.52
C GLY A 66 -4.39 2.61 -7.21
N ALA A 67 -3.32 2.38 -6.43
CA ALA A 67 -2.02 1.95 -6.94
C ALA A 67 -1.70 0.48 -6.68
N LEU A 68 -2.67 -0.33 -6.22
CA LEU A 68 -2.51 -1.76 -5.98
C LEU A 68 -1.37 -2.09 -5.00
N MET A 69 -1.17 -1.21 -4.02
CA MET A 69 -0.06 -1.28 -3.09
C MET A 69 -0.40 -2.14 -1.87
N ARG A 70 0.55 -3.00 -1.47
CA ARG A 70 0.44 -3.74 -0.21
C ARG A 70 0.63 -2.79 0.97
N LEU A 71 -0.16 -2.94 2.04
CA LEU A 71 -0.08 -2.07 3.21
C LEU A 71 1.35 -1.99 3.79
N GLY A 72 2.08 -3.10 3.84
CA GLY A 72 3.46 -3.14 4.37
C GLY A 72 4.50 -2.32 3.59
N LYS A 73 4.10 -1.68 2.48
CA LYS A 73 4.93 -0.69 1.75
C LYS A 73 4.60 0.77 2.11
N LEU A 74 3.47 0.99 2.80
CA LEU A 74 2.93 2.31 3.11
C LEU A 74 3.04 2.65 4.61
N VAL A 75 3.20 1.63 5.47
CA VAL A 75 3.29 1.76 6.92
C VAL A 75 4.61 1.23 7.47
N GLU A 76 4.96 1.67 8.67
CA GLU A 76 6.11 1.16 9.41
C GLU A 76 5.94 -0.33 9.74
N PRO A 77 6.98 -1.16 9.51
CA PRO A 77 7.01 -2.55 9.95
C PRO A 77 6.85 -2.71 11.46
N VAL A 78 6.15 -3.78 11.86
CA VAL A 78 5.95 -4.11 13.28
C VAL A 78 7.27 -4.47 13.93
N ASN A 79 8.04 -5.37 13.31
CA ASN A 79 9.34 -5.82 13.81
C ASN A 79 10.37 -4.71 13.60
N GLU A 80 11.16 -4.44 14.64
CA GLU A 80 12.16 -3.37 14.60
C GLU A 80 13.30 -3.67 13.63
N GLU A 81 13.66 -4.94 13.50
CA GLU A 81 14.69 -5.43 12.56
C GLU A 81 14.34 -5.14 11.08
N ASP A 82 13.04 -5.02 10.78
CA ASP A 82 12.55 -4.71 9.43
C ASP A 82 12.49 -3.19 9.15
N ARG A 83 12.62 -2.35 10.19
CA ARG A 83 12.53 -0.89 10.10
C ARG A 83 13.83 -0.32 9.54
N ASP A 84 13.83 -0.11 8.23
CA ASP A 84 14.92 0.58 7.54
C ASP A 84 14.42 1.93 7.00
N PRO A 85 14.92 3.07 7.53
CA PRO A 85 14.63 4.42 7.06
C PRO A 85 14.72 4.59 5.54
N ARG A 86 15.63 3.86 4.89
CA ARG A 86 15.84 3.94 3.45
C ARG A 86 14.68 3.34 2.66
N LYS A 87 13.86 2.48 3.27
CA LYS A 87 12.70 1.83 2.61
C LYS A 87 11.43 2.67 2.65
N TYR A 88 11.42 3.79 3.38
CA TYR A 88 10.25 4.66 3.50
C TYR A 88 10.15 5.68 2.37
N ILE A 89 8.93 5.91 1.91
CA ILE A 89 8.65 6.82 0.79
C ILE A 89 8.99 8.25 1.20
N LYS A 90 9.83 8.90 0.40
CA LYS A 90 10.30 10.27 0.67
C LYS A 90 9.33 11.30 0.11
N ARG A 91 9.04 12.34 0.88
CA ARG A 91 8.23 13.49 0.45
C ARG A 91 8.84 14.18 -0.76
N SER A 92 10.18 14.23 -0.87
CA SER A 92 10.89 14.84 -2.00
C SER A 92 10.70 14.11 -3.33
N SER A 93 10.27 12.85 -3.31
CA SER A 93 10.00 12.08 -4.54
C SER A 93 8.61 12.31 -5.12
N VAL A 94 7.76 13.02 -4.41
CA VAL A 94 6.35 13.19 -4.77
C VAL A 94 6.17 14.25 -5.83
N ARG A 95 5.43 13.89 -6.88
CA ARG A 95 5.04 14.79 -7.97
C ARG A 95 3.54 14.67 -8.22
N LEU A 96 2.86 15.81 -8.32
CA LEU A 96 1.46 15.88 -8.74
C LEU A 96 1.41 16.47 -10.14
N VAL A 97 0.72 15.80 -11.07
CA VAL A 97 0.45 16.30 -12.42
C VAL A 97 -1.02 16.70 -12.47
N GLY A 98 -1.28 17.99 -12.24
CA GLY A 98 -2.64 18.52 -12.13
C GLY A 98 -3.45 17.78 -11.06
N ASN A 99 -4.74 17.55 -11.35
CA ASN A 99 -5.64 16.73 -10.54
C ASN A 99 -5.82 15.32 -11.15
N VAL A 100 -4.86 14.89 -11.97
CA VAL A 100 -4.99 13.69 -12.80
C VAL A 100 -4.06 12.60 -12.32
N GLU A 101 -2.83 12.94 -11.92
CA GLU A 101 -1.84 11.94 -11.54
C GLU A 101 -1.10 12.33 -10.26
N PHE A 102 -0.84 11.32 -9.45
CA PHE A 102 0.04 11.38 -8.29
C PHE A 102 1.14 10.34 -8.43
N HIS A 103 2.38 10.80 -8.33
CA HIS A 103 3.60 10.03 -8.51
C HIS A 103 4.44 10.05 -7.25
N PHE A 104 5.04 8.93 -6.89
CA PHE A 104 6.11 8.87 -5.89
C PHE A 104 7.06 7.71 -6.16
N HIS A 105 8.28 7.81 -5.61
CA HIS A 105 9.30 6.78 -5.76
C HIS A 105 9.24 5.77 -4.61
N LEU A 106 9.23 4.48 -4.94
CA LEU A 106 9.44 3.41 -3.97
C LEU A 106 10.93 3.11 -3.79
N PRO A 107 11.51 3.33 -2.59
CA PRO A 107 12.95 3.20 -2.41
C PRO A 107 13.51 1.78 -2.53
N TYR A 108 12.68 0.75 -2.34
CA TYR A 108 13.13 -0.64 -2.31
C TYR A 108 12.15 -1.60 -2.97
N HIS A 109 12.62 -2.25 -4.03
CA HIS A 109 11.93 -3.31 -4.76
C HIS A 109 12.69 -4.63 -4.68
N LYS A 110 12.00 -5.75 -4.38
CA LYS A 110 12.63 -7.08 -4.20
C LYS A 110 13.27 -7.64 -5.48
N ALA A 111 12.96 -7.08 -6.65
CA ALA A 111 13.60 -7.46 -7.91
C ALA A 111 14.82 -6.60 -8.26
N ASP A 112 15.11 -5.54 -7.49
CA ASP A 112 16.33 -4.74 -7.67
C ASP A 112 17.52 -5.43 -6.98
N LYS A 113 17.95 -6.56 -7.53
CA LYS A 113 19.13 -7.29 -7.06
C LYS A 113 20.44 -6.58 -7.40
N SER A 114 20.40 -5.61 -8.33
CA SER A 114 21.57 -4.94 -8.87
C SER A 114 21.88 -3.61 -8.18
N TRP A 115 21.05 -3.15 -7.23
CA TRP A 115 21.18 -1.83 -6.58
C TRP A 115 21.26 -0.67 -7.58
N ARG A 116 20.77 -0.89 -8.81
CA ARG A 116 20.81 0.11 -9.89
C ARG A 116 19.62 1.06 -9.84
N GLY A 117 18.72 0.89 -8.86
CA GLY A 117 17.61 1.81 -8.64
C GLY A 117 16.62 1.72 -9.79
N SER A 118 16.01 0.55 -9.98
CA SER A 118 14.80 0.48 -10.81
C SER A 118 13.75 1.37 -10.15
N GLU A 119 13.65 2.62 -10.60
CA GLU A 119 12.73 3.60 -10.03
C GLU A 119 11.29 3.14 -10.30
N VAL A 120 10.66 2.52 -9.31
CA VAL A 120 9.24 2.21 -9.39
C VAL A 120 8.50 3.49 -9.04
N VAL A 121 8.13 4.22 -10.09
CA VAL A 121 7.19 5.33 -10.00
C VAL A 121 5.81 4.72 -9.82
N VAL A 122 5.24 4.93 -8.63
CA VAL A 122 3.86 4.54 -8.36
C VAL A 122 2.96 5.66 -8.81
N VAL A 123 2.00 5.34 -9.70
CA VAL A 123 1.04 6.30 -10.22
C VAL A 123 -0.35 5.98 -9.70
N VAL A 124 -0.99 6.96 -9.06
CA VAL A 124 -2.45 6.97 -8.85
C VAL A 124 -3.05 7.90 -9.89
N VAL A 125 -3.85 7.35 -10.79
CA VAL A 125 -4.55 8.12 -11.83
C VAL A 125 -6.01 8.36 -11.45
N ALA A 126 -6.56 9.50 -11.84
CA ALA A 126 -7.97 9.85 -11.60
C ALA A 126 -8.92 8.79 -12.18
N ASN A 127 -8.57 8.16 -13.31
CA ASN A 127 -9.39 7.11 -13.94
C ASN A 127 -9.45 5.80 -13.15
N ASN A 128 -8.48 5.54 -12.25
CA ASN A 128 -8.52 4.42 -11.32
C ASN A 128 -9.30 4.77 -10.04
N SER A 129 -9.82 5.99 -9.96
CA SER A 129 -10.65 6.40 -8.84
C SER A 129 -12.03 5.78 -8.95
N ILE A 130 -12.65 5.58 -7.79
CA ILE A 130 -14.07 5.24 -7.74
C ILE A 130 -14.91 6.46 -8.20
N PRO A 131 -16.08 6.27 -8.81
CA PRO A 131 -16.86 7.37 -9.40
C PRO A 131 -17.26 8.44 -8.38
N SER A 132 -17.40 8.04 -7.11
CA SER A 132 -17.77 8.93 -6.01
C SER A 132 -16.71 10.00 -5.71
N PHE A 133 -15.42 9.78 -6.05
CA PHE A 133 -14.37 10.72 -5.66
C PHE A 133 -13.03 10.55 -6.37
N ASN A 134 -12.39 11.66 -6.74
CA ASN A 134 -11.06 11.69 -7.36
C ASN A 134 -9.93 11.57 -6.31
N PHE A 135 -9.24 10.43 -6.32
CA PHE A 135 -8.14 10.10 -5.41
C PHE A 135 -7.04 11.16 -5.34
N VAL A 136 -6.65 11.76 -6.48
CA VAL A 136 -5.58 12.75 -6.56
C VAL A 136 -5.94 14.04 -5.84
N LYS A 137 -7.23 14.43 -5.82
CA LYS A 137 -7.68 15.60 -5.05
C LYS A 137 -7.50 15.39 -3.55
N LEU A 138 -7.83 14.21 -3.01
CA LEU A 138 -7.59 13.90 -1.59
C LEU A 138 -6.10 13.89 -1.28
N ILE A 139 -5.30 13.23 -2.12
CA ILE A 139 -3.85 13.15 -1.91
C ILE A 139 -3.24 14.55 -1.86
N ARG A 140 -3.72 15.48 -2.69
CA ARG A 140 -3.32 16.90 -2.62
C ARG A 140 -3.70 17.54 -1.29
N LEU A 141 -4.92 17.34 -0.78
CA LEU A 141 -5.33 17.84 0.54
C LEU A 141 -4.44 17.30 1.66
N PHE A 142 -4.11 16.01 1.61
CA PHE A 142 -3.18 15.39 2.54
C PHE A 142 -1.79 16.02 2.45
N ILE A 143 -1.23 16.20 1.25
CA ILE A 143 0.10 16.80 1.06
C ILE A 143 0.15 18.22 1.66
N LEU A 144 -0.88 19.03 1.41
CA LEU A 144 -0.97 20.38 2.00
C LEU A 144 -1.00 20.32 3.54
N SER A 145 -1.79 19.42 4.12
CA SER A 145 -1.84 19.20 5.56
C SER A 145 -0.50 18.71 6.11
N ARG A 146 0.13 17.76 5.43
CA ARG A 146 1.41 17.16 5.79
C ARG A 146 2.55 18.18 5.79
N ASP A 147 2.64 19.00 4.76
CA ASP A 147 3.70 20.00 4.64
C ASP A 147 3.52 21.14 5.66
N ARG A 148 2.28 21.39 6.11
CA ARG A 148 1.99 22.30 7.23
C ARG A 148 2.37 21.72 8.59
N VAL A 149 2.01 20.47 8.86
CA VAL A 149 2.20 19.84 10.20
C VAL A 149 3.62 19.29 10.39
N GLN A 150 4.23 18.75 9.33
CA GLN A 150 5.54 18.08 9.37
C GLN A 150 6.52 18.62 8.30
N PRO A 151 6.79 19.93 8.27
CA PRO A 151 7.55 20.57 7.18
C PRO A 151 8.97 20.03 7.00
N ARG A 152 9.63 19.60 8.08
CA ARG A 152 11.04 19.15 8.07
C ARG A 152 11.19 17.63 8.03
N ASN A 153 10.11 16.87 8.18
CA ASN A 153 10.21 15.42 8.13
C ASN A 153 10.51 14.98 6.68
N PRO A 154 11.40 14.00 6.43
CA PRO A 154 11.70 13.57 5.06
C PRO A 154 10.66 12.62 4.48
N TYR A 155 9.82 11.99 5.30
CA TYR A 155 8.91 10.92 4.89
C TYR A 155 7.55 11.47 4.44
N LEU A 156 6.98 10.82 3.42
CA LEU A 156 5.67 11.18 2.89
C LEU A 156 4.55 10.85 3.88
N PHE A 157 4.45 9.58 4.27
CA PHE A 157 3.45 9.10 5.22
C PHE A 157 3.98 9.29 6.64
N VAL A 158 3.62 10.41 7.25
CA VAL A 158 4.03 10.80 8.60
C VAL A 158 2.79 11.25 9.34
N ARG A 159 2.69 10.90 10.63
CA ARG A 159 1.62 11.31 11.53
C ARG A 159 1.85 12.73 12.05
N SER A 160 0.83 13.29 12.67
CA SER A 160 0.88 14.62 13.28
C SER A 160 1.96 14.75 14.35
N ASP A 161 2.28 13.68 15.07
CA ASP A 161 3.36 13.60 16.08
C ASP A 161 4.76 13.40 15.47
N GLY A 162 4.89 13.29 14.15
CA GLY A 162 6.15 13.09 13.44
C GLY A 162 6.59 11.62 13.32
N THR A 163 5.85 10.70 13.94
CA THR A 163 6.10 9.26 13.80
C THR A 163 5.54 8.71 12.49
N LEU A 164 6.05 7.55 12.06
CA LEU A 164 5.48 6.85 10.91
C LEU A 164 4.19 6.11 11.32
N PRO A 165 3.19 6.02 10.42
CA PRO A 165 1.98 5.26 10.70
C PRO A 165 2.33 3.78 10.85
N ARG A 166 1.94 3.18 11.96
CA ARG A 166 2.04 1.73 12.16
C ARG A 166 0.83 1.01 11.57
N ARG A 167 1.00 -0.30 11.34
CA ARG A 167 -0.04 -1.16 10.77
C ARG A 167 -1.32 -1.17 11.61
N ASP A 168 -1.19 -1.37 12.92
CA ASP A 168 -2.28 -1.39 13.89
C ASP A 168 -3.00 -0.04 13.95
N TRP A 169 -2.25 1.07 14.01
CA TRP A 169 -2.79 2.42 13.97
C TRP A 169 -3.69 2.64 12.73
N PHE A 170 -3.23 2.21 11.56
CA PHE A 170 -4.00 2.33 10.32
C PHE A 170 -5.22 1.40 10.32
N LEU A 171 -5.05 0.13 10.70
CA LEU A 171 -6.13 -0.86 10.67
C LEU A 171 -7.25 -0.52 11.65
N THR A 172 -6.95 0.03 12.83
CA THR A 172 -7.97 0.48 13.79
C THR A 172 -8.90 1.53 13.17
N ARG A 173 -8.34 2.45 12.37
CA ARG A 173 -9.12 3.49 11.68
C ARG A 173 -9.90 2.93 10.49
N LEU A 174 -9.28 2.09 9.67
CA LEU A 174 -9.93 1.48 8.51
C LEU A 174 -11.10 0.58 8.91
N ARG A 175 -10.96 -0.20 10.00
CA ARG A 175 -11.96 -1.18 10.45
C ARG A 175 -13.26 -0.58 10.96
N LEU A 176 -13.30 0.73 11.22
CA LEU A 176 -14.56 1.44 11.46
C LEU A 176 -15.50 1.39 10.26
N PHE A 177 -14.95 1.23 9.05
CA PHE A 177 -15.69 1.21 7.79
C PHE A 177 -15.57 -0.13 7.06
N ALA A 178 -14.45 -0.84 7.26
CA ALA A 178 -14.14 -2.12 6.61
C ALA A 178 -13.69 -3.15 7.66
N PRO A 179 -14.59 -3.67 8.51
CA PRO A 179 -14.25 -4.42 9.72
C PRO A 179 -13.49 -5.72 9.45
N THR A 180 -13.71 -6.31 8.28
CA THR A 180 -13.13 -7.60 7.89
C THR A 180 -11.77 -7.47 7.18
N VAL A 181 -11.43 -6.26 6.72
CA VAL A 181 -10.23 -6.02 5.90
C VAL A 181 -8.95 -6.15 6.72
N LEU A 182 -7.99 -6.90 6.17
CA LEU A 182 -6.60 -6.97 6.65
C LEU A 182 -5.68 -6.22 5.68
N GLY A 183 -4.41 -6.05 6.04
CA GLY A 183 -3.48 -5.25 5.22
C GLY A 183 -3.23 -5.72 3.78
N HIS A 184 -3.66 -6.93 3.39
CA HIS A 184 -3.65 -7.38 1.99
C HIS A 184 -4.90 -6.96 1.20
N GLY A 185 -5.98 -6.60 1.90
CA GLY A 185 -7.27 -6.28 1.31
C GLY A 185 -7.27 -5.00 0.48
N LEU A 186 -6.37 -4.04 0.73
CA LEU A 186 -6.26 -2.80 -0.07
C LEU A 186 -5.93 -3.12 -1.54
N ARG A 187 -4.81 -3.81 -1.77
CA ARG A 187 -4.39 -4.26 -3.12
C ARG A 187 -5.42 -5.20 -3.75
N ALA A 188 -5.94 -6.15 -2.98
CA ALA A 188 -6.93 -7.09 -3.49
C ALA A 188 -8.22 -6.36 -3.92
N GLY A 189 -8.67 -5.38 -3.14
CA GLY A 189 -9.81 -4.52 -3.45
C GLY A 189 -9.63 -3.74 -4.73
N GLY A 190 -8.51 -3.02 -4.85
CA GLY A 190 -8.19 -2.26 -6.05
C GLY A 190 -8.10 -3.15 -7.30
N ALA A 191 -7.47 -4.32 -7.18
CA ALA A 191 -7.33 -5.25 -8.31
C ALA A 191 -8.70 -5.82 -8.76
N THR A 192 -9.55 -6.20 -7.79
CA THR A 192 -10.92 -6.65 -8.08
C THR A 192 -11.75 -5.54 -8.70
N TYR A 193 -11.61 -4.30 -8.22
CA TYR A 193 -12.33 -3.16 -8.77
C TYR A 193 -11.90 -2.87 -10.22
N LEU A 194 -10.60 -2.81 -10.50
CA LEU A 194 -10.08 -2.62 -11.86
C LEU A 194 -10.55 -3.74 -12.81
N ALA A 195 -10.56 -5.00 -12.35
CA ALA A 195 -11.11 -6.11 -13.12
C ALA A 195 -12.61 -5.94 -13.37
N SER A 196 -13.38 -5.47 -12.38
CA SER A 196 -14.84 -5.27 -12.51
C SER A 196 -15.22 -4.19 -13.53
N ILE A 197 -14.34 -3.20 -13.75
CA ILE A 197 -14.54 -2.14 -14.75
C ILE A 197 -13.91 -2.49 -16.12
N GLY A 198 -13.46 -3.74 -16.31
CA GLY A 198 -12.92 -4.22 -17.59
C GLY A 198 -11.47 -3.85 -17.88
N THR A 199 -10.68 -3.49 -16.87
CA THR A 199 -9.25 -3.19 -17.06
C THR A 199 -8.50 -4.44 -17.50
N ALA A 200 -7.67 -4.33 -18.54
CA ALA A 200 -6.90 -5.47 -19.03
C ALA A 200 -5.91 -5.98 -17.96
N PRO A 201 -5.70 -7.32 -17.85
CA PRO A 201 -4.85 -7.91 -16.83
C PRO A 201 -3.41 -7.36 -16.80
N ASP A 202 -2.89 -6.89 -17.92
CA ASP A 202 -1.55 -6.31 -18.02
C ASP A 202 -1.35 -5.04 -17.20
N PHE A 203 -2.44 -4.35 -16.85
CA PHE A 203 -2.45 -3.14 -16.03
C PHE A 203 -2.80 -3.42 -14.55
N ILE A 204 -3.09 -4.68 -14.18
CA ILE A 204 -3.40 -5.10 -12.80
C ILE A 204 -2.20 -5.88 -12.24
N LYS A 205 -1.15 -5.16 -11.80
CA LYS A 205 0.13 -5.77 -11.37
C LYS A 205 0.59 -5.41 -9.95
#